data_AF-A0A183GAE0-F1
#
_entry.id   AF-A0A183GAE0-F1
#
_cell.length_a   1.000
_cell.length_b   1.000
_cell.length_c   1.000
_cell.angle_alpha   90.00
_cell.angle_beta   90.00
_cell.angle_gamma   90.00
#
_symmetry.space_group_name_H-M   'P 1'
#
loop_
_entity.id
_entity.type
_entity.pdbx_description
1 polymer ?
#
loop_
_entity_poly.entity_id
_entity_poly.type
_entity_poly.pdbx_seq_one_letter_code
_entity_poly.pdbx_strand_id
1 'polypeptide(L)'
;MYGAECWPATKEVETRLSIMETNILRWTAGVTRMERIRNDVIWQKFGVAPIADKKREARLRWCGHVLRGKEDSVRKIGLNYEVIGK
;
A
#
# COMPACT_ATOMS: atom_id res chain seq x y z
N MET A 1 -4.72 -7.05 3.27
CA MET A 1 -5.42 -6.01 4.05
C MET A 1 -6.80 -5.82 3.44
N TYR A 2 -7.84 -6.32 4.10
CA TYR A 2 -9.22 -6.11 3.64
C TYR A 2 -9.53 -4.61 3.72
N GLY A 3 -9.98 -4.01 2.61
CA GLY A 3 -10.37 -2.60 2.58
C GLY A 3 -9.32 -1.61 2.04
N ALA A 4 -8.06 -1.97 1.78
CA ALA A 4 -7.05 -1.02 1.26
C ALA A 4 -7.36 -0.43 -0.14
N GLU A 5 -8.43 -0.91 -0.77
CA GLU A 5 -8.91 -0.61 -2.12
C GLU A 5 -9.67 0.73 -2.22
N CYS A 6 -10.28 1.19 -1.11
CA CYS A 6 -11.16 2.37 -1.08
C CYS A 6 -10.73 3.47 -0.09
N TRP A 7 -9.55 3.36 0.55
CA TRP A 7 -9.14 4.38 1.54
C TRP A 7 -8.60 5.63 0.85
N PRO A 8 -8.95 6.84 1.31
CA PRO A 8 -8.15 8.03 1.08
C PRO A 8 -6.91 7.93 1.99
N ALA A 9 -5.99 7.02 1.67
CA ALA A 9 -4.75 6.89 2.42
C ALA A 9 -3.87 8.10 2.10
N THR A 10 -3.80 9.04 3.03
CA THR A 10 -2.90 10.20 2.95
C THR A 10 -1.45 9.72 2.95
N LYS A 11 -0.56 10.46 2.28
CA LYS A 11 0.89 10.14 2.22
C LYS A 11 1.49 9.91 3.61
N GLU A 12 0.98 10.61 4.62
CA GLU A 12 1.39 10.46 6.01
C GLU A 12 1.08 9.07 6.57
N VAL A 13 -0.14 8.56 6.36
CA VAL A 13 -0.53 7.21 6.81
C VAL A 13 0.32 6.16 6.10
N GLU A 14 0.63 6.35 4.82
CA GLU A 14 1.50 5.43 4.08
C GLU A 14 2.92 5.42 4.65
N THR A 15 3.45 6.59 4.98
CA THR A 15 4.78 6.74 5.58
C THR A 15 4.83 6.08 6.96
N ARG A 16 3.82 6.32 7.80
CA ARG A 16 3.72 5.70 9.13
C ARG A 16 3.69 4.17 9.04
N LEU A 17 2.95 3.60 8.09
CA LEU A 17 2.90 2.16 7.86
C LEU A 17 4.26 1.59 7.41
N SER A 18 4.96 2.27 6.50
CA SER A 18 6.30 1.85 6.05
C SER A 18 7.34 1.90 7.17
N ILE A 19 7.28 2.92 8.04
CA ILE A 19 8.14 3.02 9.22
C ILE A 19 7.84 1.88 10.20
N MET A 20 6.55 1.62 10.47
CA MET A 20 6.14 0.53 11.35
C MET A 20 6.63 -0.83 10.83
N GLU A 21 6.45 -1.13 9.54
CA GLU A 21 6.96 -2.36 8.91
C GLU A 21 8.48 -2.48 9.09
N THR A 22 9.23 -1.43 8.76
CA THR A 22 10.69 -1.42 8.86
C THR A 22 11.15 -1.64 10.31
N ASN A 23 10.48 -1.01 11.28
CA ASN A 23 10.82 -1.16 12.71
C ASN A 23 10.56 -2.58 13.19
N ILE A 24 9.43 -3.18 12.81
CA ILE A 24 9.11 -4.58 13.15
C ILE A 24 10.16 -5.51 12.56
N LEU A 25 10.45 -5.40 11.26
CA LEU A 25 11.43 -6.27 10.60
C LEU A 25 12.84 -6.14 11.19
N ARG A 26 13.26 -4.90 11.50
CA ARG A 26 14.55 -4.65 12.16
C ARG A 26 14.62 -5.29 13.54
N TRP A 27 13.57 -5.11 14.34
CA TRP A 27 13.50 -5.67 15.67
C TRP A 27 13.51 -7.20 15.64
N THR A 28 12.76 -7.82 14.74
CA THR A 28 12.75 -9.29 14.55
C THR A 28 14.09 -9.82 14.06
N ALA A 29 14.81 -9.06 13.23
CA ALA A 29 16.14 -9.44 12.75
C ALA A 29 17.26 -9.18 13.77
N GLY A 30 16.97 -8.55 14.92
CA GLY A 30 17.98 -8.08 15.87
C GLY A 30 18.86 -6.96 15.32
N VAL A 31 18.44 -6.28 14.25
CA VAL A 31 19.24 -5.26 13.57
C VAL A 31 19.11 -3.93 14.30
N THR A 32 20.25 -3.44 14.77
CA THR A 32 20.38 -2.15 15.43
C THR A 32 20.57 -1.03 14.42
N ARG A 33 20.34 0.22 14.86
CA ARG A 33 20.59 1.40 14.01
C ARG A 33 22.08 1.57 13.65
N MET A 34 22.99 1.02 14.44
CA MET A 34 24.45 1.12 14.25
C MET A 34 24.93 0.35 13.02
N GLU A 35 24.27 -0.76 12.69
CA GLU A 35 24.66 -1.60 11.57
C GLU A 35 24.39 -0.95 10.20
N ARG A 36 23.61 0.16 10.17
CA ARG A 36 23.33 0.96 8.95
C ARG A 36 22.89 0.12 7.74
N ILE A 37 22.29 -1.04 7.99
CA ILE A 37 21.78 -1.94 6.96
C ILE A 37 20.61 -1.24 6.24
N ARG A 38 20.64 -1.30 4.91
CA ARG A 38 19.59 -0.76 4.05
C ARG A 38 18.32 -1.60 4.15
N ASN A 39 17.15 -0.96 4.00
CA ASN A 39 15.87 -1.63 4.21
C ASN A 39 15.57 -2.70 3.14
N ASP A 40 16.06 -2.53 1.91
CA ASP A 40 15.98 -3.52 0.83
C ASP A 40 16.59 -4.86 1.22
N VAL A 41 17.76 -4.84 1.87
CA VAL A 41 18.42 -6.06 2.38
C VAL A 41 17.58 -6.73 3.45
N ILE A 42 16.92 -5.95 4.32
CA ILE A 42 16.03 -6.49 5.36
C ILE A 42 14.81 -7.15 4.73
N TRP A 43 14.16 -6.49 3.77
CA TRP A 43 13.02 -7.05 3.04
C TRP A 43 13.39 -8.33 2.29
N GLN A 44 14.55 -8.36 1.63
CA GLN A 44 15.08 -9.55 0.96
C GLN A 44 15.34 -10.69 1.95
N LYS A 45 15.94 -10.41 3.11
CA LYS A 45 16.23 -11.41 4.15
C LYS A 45 14.96 -12.11 4.65
N PHE A 46 13.85 -11.39 4.74
CA PHE A 46 12.55 -11.96 5.13
C PHE A 46 11.72 -12.47 3.95
N GLY A 47 12.14 -12.25 2.70
CA GLY A 47 11.35 -12.57 1.51
C GLY A 47 10.04 -11.80 1.43
N VAL A 48 9.98 -10.60 2.02
CA VAL A 48 8.75 -9.80 2.12
C VAL A 48 8.83 -8.62 1.15
N ALA A 49 7.82 -8.47 0.29
CA ALA A 49 7.65 -7.25 -0.50
C ALA A 49 7.21 -6.07 0.39
N PRO A 50 7.75 -4.85 0.17
CA PRO A 50 7.38 -3.66 0.94
C PRO A 50 5.88 -3.43 1.00
N ILE A 51 5.38 -2.90 2.12
CA ILE A 51 3.94 -2.63 2.31
C ILE A 51 3.41 -1.61 1.29
N ALA A 52 4.24 -0.69 0.84
CA ALA A 52 3.91 0.25 -0.22
C ALA A 52 3.55 -0.47 -1.53
N ASP A 53 4.32 -1.49 -1.90
CA ASP A 53 4.08 -2.28 -3.11
C ASP A 53 2.81 -3.12 -2.98
N LYS A 54 2.60 -3.76 -1.82
CA LYS A 54 1.35 -4.50 -1.55
C LYS A 54 0.11 -3.61 -1.63
N LYS A 55 0.22 -2.37 -1.14
CA LYS A 55 -0.86 -1.38 -1.26
C LYS A 55 -1.08 -0.98 -2.71
N ARG A 56 -0.01 -0.69 -3.45
CA ARG A 56 -0.09 -0.36 -4.88
C ARG A 56 -0.76 -1.51 -5.66
N GLU A 57 -0.37 -2.74 -5.39
CA GLU A 57 -0.96 -3.93 -6.01
C GLU A 57 -2.45 -4.05 -5.68
N ALA A 58 -2.85 -3.86 -4.42
CA ALA A 58 -4.26 -3.88 -4.03
C ALA A 58 -5.08 -2.82 -4.78
N ARG A 59 -4.56 -1.59 -4.90
CA ARG A 59 -5.19 -0.52 -5.68
C ARG A 59 -5.32 -0.90 -7.16
N LEU A 60 -4.27 -1.48 -7.76
CA LEU A 60 -4.31 -1.91 -9.15
C LEU A 60 -5.30 -3.06 -9.38
N ARG A 61 -5.35 -4.04 -8.47
CA ARG A 61 -6.33 -5.13 -8.51
C ARG A 61 -7.76 -4.59 -8.42
N TRP A 62 -8.00 -3.62 -7.54
CA TRP A 62 -9.27 -2.92 -7.44
C TRP A 62 -9.63 -2.17 -8.72
N CYS A 63 -8.73 -1.32 -9.23
CA CYS A 63 -8.95 -0.60 -10.49
C CYS A 63 -9.26 -1.57 -11.63
N GLY A 64 -8.49 -2.66 -11.75
CA GLY A 64 -8.76 -3.71 -12.74
C GLY A 64 -10.13 -4.36 -12.56
N HIS A 65 -10.55 -4.59 -11.32
CA HIS A 65 -11.89 -5.09 -11.04
C HIS A 65 -12.98 -4.09 -11.42
N VAL A 66 -12.80 -2.79 -11.12
CA VAL A 66 -13.73 -1.71 -11.51
C VAL A 66 -13.87 -1.64 -13.04
N LEU A 67 -12.73 -1.68 -13.74
CA LEU A 67 -12.69 -1.58 -15.21
C LEU A 67 -13.34 -2.78 -15.91
N ARG A 68 -13.24 -3.98 -15.33
CA ARG A 68 -13.91 -5.19 -15.83
C ARG A 68 -15.41 -5.24 -15.49
N GLY A 69 -15.90 -4.33 -14.65
CA GLY A 69 -17.32 -4.23 -14.29
C GLY A 69 -18.18 -3.68 -15.43
N LYS A 70 -19.49 -3.97 -15.39
CA LYS A 70 -20.48 -3.40 -16.30
C LYS A 70 -20.49 -1.86 -16.20
N GLU A 71 -20.71 -1.19 -17.33
CA GLU A 71 -20.79 0.28 -17.45
C GLU A 71 -21.69 0.91 -16.39
N ASP A 72 -22.86 0.31 -16.15
CA ASP A 72 -23.88 0.84 -15.24
C ASP A 72 -23.63 0.51 -13.75
N SER A 73 -22.51 -0.16 -13.44
CA SER A 73 -22.20 -0.48 -12.05
C SER A 73 -21.84 0.79 -11.28
N VAL A 74 -22.39 0.93 -10.06
CA VAL A 74 -22.13 2.06 -9.14
C VAL A 74 -20.63 2.35 -8.99
N ARG A 75 -19.80 1.31 -9.05
CA ARG A 75 -18.34 1.40 -8.94
C ARG A 75 -17.67 2.06 -10.15
N LYS A 76 -18.18 1.86 -11.38
CA LYS A 76 -17.67 2.48 -12.61
C LYS A 76 -18.20 3.92 -12.76
N ILE A 77 -19.46 4.14 -12.41
CA ILE A 77 -20.07 5.48 -12.36
C ILE A 77 -19.31 6.38 -11.36
N GLY A 78 -19.02 5.88 -10.15
CA GLY A 78 -18.24 6.61 -9.15
C GLY A 78 -16.77 6.85 -9.53
N LEU A 79 -16.19 6.04 -10.42
CA LEU A 79 -14.83 6.26 -10.95
C LEU A 79 -14.79 7.40 -11.99
N ASN A 80 -15.84 7.53 -12.81
CA ASN A 80 -15.98 8.57 -13.83
C ASN A 80 -16.56 9.89 -13.30
N TYR A 81 -17.00 9.91 -12.04
CA TYR A 81 -17.53 11.11 -11.42
C TYR A 81 -16.39 12.04 -11.04
N GLU A 82 -16.14 13.08 -11.87
CA GLU A 82 -15.28 14.19 -11.46
C GLU A 82 -15.96 14.90 -10.28
N VAL A 83 -15.36 14.77 -9.09
CA VAL A 83 -15.73 15.63 -7.96
C VAL A 83 -15.27 17.03 -8.32
N ILE A 84 -16.18 17.83 -8.86
CA ILE A 84 -16.00 19.28 -9.00
C ILE A 84 -15.84 19.81 -7.56
N GLY A 85 -14.59 19.98 -7.14
CA GLY A 85 -14.25 20.59 -5.87
C GLY A 85 -14.74 22.03 -5.86
N LYS A 86 -15.57 22.36 -4.88
CA LYS A 86 -15.78 23.74 -4.43
C LYS A 86 -14.65 24.15 -3.51
#